data_AF-A0A4Y2JMR1-F1
#
_entry.id   AF-A0A4Y2JMR1-F1
#
_cell.length_a   1.000
_cell.length_b   1.000
_cell.length_c   1.000
_cell.angle_alpha   90.00
_cell.angle_beta   90.00
_cell.angle_gamma   90.00
#
_symmetry.space_group_name_H-M   'P 1'
#
loop_
_entity.id
_entity.type
_entity.pdbx_description
1 polymer ?
#
loop_
_entity_poly.entity_id
_entity_poly.type
_entity_poly.pdbx_seq_one_letter_code
_entity_poly.pdbx_strand_id
1 'polypeptide(L)'
;MFRRRNVVLKGLILIPATWILVTYILAVTSNHSAEDNLLDKGSESKHKAERSLQQQPLVGHVENLVDSKTKSKEPDYQHNDQDEGGVLQPPREPDGYGEMGKPVKLTNLTDDQQKLVKLGWKNNAFNQYVSDLISLHRTLPDPRDKECRDIKYPSNLPQTSVIICFHNEAWSVLMRTVHSVLERSPDHLLKEIILVDDYSDQPHLKQRLENYIAQLPKVQLVRAQKREGLIRARLLGASVASGPVLTYLDSHCECTEGKAHQILIVLVLQYTPDYPVFGLSVFIPNSQKI
;
A
#
# COMPACT_ATOMS: atom_id res chain seq x y z
N MET A 1 -50.64 -20.13 -52.43
CA MET A 1 -49.52 -20.50 -51.52
C MET A 1 -48.20 -19.73 -51.74
N PHE A 2 -48.13 -18.71 -52.64
CA PHE A 2 -46.85 -18.09 -53.04
C PHE A 2 -46.45 -16.78 -52.32
N ARG A 3 -47.35 -16.13 -51.56
CA ARG A 3 -47.08 -14.79 -50.99
C ARG A 3 -46.31 -14.81 -49.65
N ARG A 4 -46.40 -15.89 -48.86
CA ARG A 4 -45.70 -16.02 -47.57
C ARG A 4 -44.22 -16.42 -47.70
N ARG A 5 -43.84 -17.17 -48.75
CA ARG A 5 -42.44 -17.57 -49.01
C ARG A 5 -41.53 -16.37 -49.32
N ASN A 6 -42.04 -15.36 -50.02
CA ASN A 6 -41.26 -14.17 -50.35
C ASN A 6 -41.01 -13.25 -49.15
N VAL A 7 -41.87 -13.26 -48.13
CA VAL A 7 -41.65 -12.47 -46.90
C VAL A 7 -40.63 -13.13 -45.99
N VAL A 8 -40.69 -14.46 -45.85
CA VAL A 8 -39.69 -15.23 -45.08
C VAL A 8 -38.31 -15.15 -45.73
N LEU A 9 -38.23 -15.23 -47.07
CA LEU A 9 -36.95 -15.10 -47.79
C LEU A 9 -36.37 -13.70 -47.70
N LYS A 10 -37.21 -12.65 -47.75
CA LYS A 10 -36.76 -11.25 -47.54
C LYS A 10 -36.28 -11.02 -46.10
N GLY A 11 -36.93 -11.62 -45.11
CA GLY A 11 -36.47 -11.57 -43.71
C GLY A 11 -35.12 -12.25 -43.50
N LEU A 12 -34.89 -13.42 -44.12
CA LEU A 12 -33.64 -14.17 -44.04
C LEU A 12 -32.43 -13.43 -44.63
N ILE A 13 -32.63 -12.49 -45.56
CA ILE A 13 -31.55 -11.72 -46.19
C ILE A 13 -31.36 -10.36 -45.50
N LEU A 14 -32.44 -9.71 -45.06
CA LEU A 14 -32.36 -8.36 -44.46
C LEU A 14 -31.77 -8.37 -43.04
N ILE A 15 -32.01 -9.42 -42.25
CA ILE A 15 -31.47 -9.53 -40.88
C ILE A 15 -29.93 -9.65 -40.88
N PRO A 16 -29.28 -10.55 -41.65
CA PRO A 16 -27.82 -10.59 -41.68
C PRO A 16 -27.21 -9.36 -42.35
N ALA A 17 -27.86 -8.78 -43.37
CA ALA A 17 -27.36 -7.55 -44.01
C ALA A 17 -27.36 -6.35 -43.06
N THR A 18 -28.39 -6.21 -42.23
CA THR A 18 -28.44 -5.15 -41.20
C THR A 18 -27.43 -5.39 -40.09
N TRP A 19 -27.20 -6.65 -39.68
CA TRP A 19 -26.15 -6.98 -38.72
C TRP A 19 -24.74 -6.65 -39.25
N ILE A 20 -24.45 -7.02 -40.50
CA ILE A 20 -23.16 -6.71 -41.14
C ILE A 20 -22.95 -5.19 -41.23
N LEU A 21 -23.98 -4.42 -41.62
CA LEU A 21 -23.90 -2.97 -41.70
C LEU A 21 -23.61 -2.33 -40.32
N VAL A 22 -24.28 -2.81 -39.26
CA VAL A 22 -24.03 -2.33 -37.89
C VAL A 22 -22.62 -2.67 -37.44
N THR A 23 -22.13 -3.88 -37.69
CA THR A 23 -20.75 -4.25 -37.35
C THR A 23 -19.71 -3.45 -38.13
N TYR A 24 -20.00 -3.11 -39.39
CA TYR A 24 -19.13 -2.26 -40.20
C TYR A 24 -19.10 -0.82 -39.67
N ILE A 25 -20.24 -0.25 -39.29
CA ILE A 25 -20.30 1.09 -38.68
C ILE A 25 -19.54 1.11 -37.34
N LEU A 26 -19.69 0.08 -36.50
CA LEU A 26 -18.93 -0.05 -35.25
C LEU A 26 -17.42 -0.19 -35.50
N ALA A 27 -17.01 -0.93 -36.52
CA ALA A 27 -15.59 -1.06 -36.88
C ALA A 27 -15.00 0.27 -37.41
N VAL A 28 -15.73 1.00 -38.25
CA VAL A 28 -15.29 2.30 -38.78
C VAL A 28 -15.22 3.37 -37.69
N THR A 29 -16.20 3.40 -36.78
CA THR A 29 -16.19 4.34 -35.64
C THR A 29 -15.10 4.00 -34.62
N SER A 30 -14.80 2.72 -34.40
CA SER A 30 -13.64 2.29 -33.60
C SER A 30 -12.32 2.71 -34.24
N ASN A 31 -12.19 2.65 -35.57
CA ASN A 31 -10.98 3.09 -36.27
C ASN A 31 -10.82 4.62 -36.24
N HIS A 32 -11.90 5.40 -36.40
CA HIS A 32 -11.85 6.85 -36.23
C HIS A 32 -11.45 7.27 -34.81
N SER A 33 -11.91 6.53 -33.79
CA SER A 33 -11.49 6.75 -32.41
C SER A 33 -10.00 6.49 -32.20
N ALA A 34 -9.36 5.63 -33.01
CA ALA A 34 -7.93 5.37 -32.93
C ALA A 34 -7.08 6.47 -33.60
N GLU A 35 -7.58 7.11 -34.67
CA GLU A 35 -6.90 8.24 -35.33
C GLU A 35 -6.97 9.54 -34.52
N ASP A 36 -8.11 9.86 -33.90
CA ASP A 36 -8.22 11.04 -33.03
C ASP A 36 -7.31 10.93 -31.80
N ASN A 37 -7.12 9.71 -31.27
CA ASN A 37 -6.18 9.43 -30.17
C ASN A 37 -4.69 9.55 -30.57
N LEU A 38 -4.35 9.49 -31.86
CA LEU A 38 -2.99 9.69 -32.35
C LEU A 38 -2.66 11.17 -32.60
N LEU A 39 -3.66 11.97 -33.00
CA LEU A 39 -3.51 13.41 -33.18
C LEU A 39 -3.41 14.15 -31.82
N ASP A 40 -4.12 13.68 -30.79
CA ASP A 40 -4.06 14.26 -29.44
C ASP A 40 -2.69 14.04 -28.76
N LYS A 41 -2.10 12.82 -28.91
CA LYS A 41 -0.75 12.49 -28.41
C LYS A 41 0.38 13.29 -29.07
N GLY A 42 0.18 13.78 -30.30
CA GLY A 42 1.14 14.62 -31.01
C GLY A 42 1.27 16.03 -30.41
N SER A 43 0.21 16.52 -29.76
CA SER A 43 0.17 17.84 -29.14
C SER A 43 0.76 17.86 -27.72
N GLU A 44 0.54 16.80 -26.92
CA GLU A 44 1.14 16.64 -25.59
C GLU A 44 2.67 16.45 -25.65
N SER A 45 3.16 15.79 -26.69
CA SER A 45 4.60 15.51 -26.87
C SER A 45 5.42 16.78 -27.14
N LYS A 46 4.85 17.76 -27.85
CA LYS A 46 5.51 19.06 -28.11
C LYS A 46 5.57 19.94 -26.86
N HIS A 47 4.50 19.98 -26.05
CA HIS A 47 4.49 20.73 -24.80
C HIS A 47 5.38 20.13 -23.69
N LYS A 48 5.66 18.83 -23.74
CA LYS A 48 6.60 18.17 -22.81
C LYS A 48 8.07 18.45 -23.16
N ALA A 49 8.40 18.59 -24.44
CA ALA A 49 9.77 18.86 -24.90
C ALA A 49 10.24 20.30 -24.63
N GLU A 50 9.34 21.30 -24.69
CA GLU A 50 9.69 22.69 -24.38
C GLU A 50 9.80 22.98 -22.87
N ARG A 51 9.15 22.20 -22.00
CA ARG A 51 9.32 22.35 -20.53
C ARG A 51 10.62 21.74 -19.99
N SER A 52 11.26 20.84 -20.72
CA SER A 52 12.52 20.19 -20.31
C SER A 52 13.77 21.07 -20.42
N LEU A 53 13.68 22.30 -20.95
CA LEU A 53 14.84 23.19 -21.10
C LEU A 53 14.87 24.39 -20.12
N GLN A 54 13.91 24.51 -19.20
CA GLN A 54 13.89 25.59 -18.20
C GLN A 54 13.55 25.07 -16.80
N GLN A 55 14.47 24.35 -16.16
CA GLN A 55 14.54 24.36 -14.70
C GLN A 55 15.98 24.08 -14.25
N GLN A 56 16.69 25.15 -13.89
CA GLN A 56 17.90 25.09 -13.06
C GLN A 56 17.52 24.98 -11.57
N PRO A 57 18.40 24.41 -10.72
CA PRO A 57 18.07 24.07 -9.35
C PRO A 57 18.17 25.28 -8.41
N LEU A 58 17.15 25.52 -7.58
CA LEU A 58 17.19 26.46 -6.47
C LEU A 58 17.68 25.74 -5.21
N VAL A 59 18.99 25.83 -4.98
CA VAL A 59 19.64 25.69 -3.67
C VAL A 59 19.91 27.10 -3.17
N GLY A 60 19.40 27.48 -2.00
CA GLY A 60 19.75 28.76 -1.37
C GLY A 60 18.88 29.19 -0.19
N HIS A 61 19.42 28.99 1.01
CA HIS A 61 19.42 29.93 2.14
C HIS A 61 18.08 30.40 2.73
N VAL A 62 17.70 29.81 3.87
CA VAL A 62 16.95 30.54 4.91
C VAL A 62 17.72 30.38 6.21
N GLU A 63 18.74 31.22 6.37
CA GLU A 63 19.36 31.52 7.65
C GLU A 63 19.07 33.01 7.93
N ASN A 64 18.63 33.28 9.17
CA ASN A 64 18.36 34.58 9.77
C ASN A 64 17.02 35.27 9.41
N LEU A 65 16.05 35.16 10.33
CA LEU A 65 15.16 36.24 10.78
C LEU A 65 14.16 35.71 11.84
N VAL A 66 14.65 35.36 13.03
CA VAL A 66 13.82 35.43 14.25
C VAL A 66 14.71 35.87 15.41
N ASP A 67 14.82 37.18 15.60
CA ASP A 67 15.26 37.75 16.86
C ASP A 67 14.09 38.55 17.42
N SER A 68 13.35 37.95 18.35
CA SER A 68 12.59 38.66 19.39
C SER A 68 12.13 37.70 20.48
N LYS A 69 12.91 37.72 21.56
CA LYS A 69 12.59 37.33 22.95
C LYS A 69 11.12 36.96 23.23
N THR A 70 10.90 35.75 23.73
CA THR A 70 10.03 35.53 24.91
C THR A 70 10.56 34.35 25.72
N LYS A 71 10.90 34.61 26.99
CA LYS A 71 11.36 33.65 28.00
C LYS A 71 10.22 32.72 28.43
N SER A 72 10.46 31.41 28.48
CA SER A 72 9.87 30.52 29.50
C SER A 72 10.62 29.18 29.62
N LYS A 73 11.42 29.10 30.69
CA LYS A 73 11.81 27.96 31.54
C LYS A 73 11.92 26.55 30.93
N GLU A 74 13.15 26.06 30.85
CA GLU A 74 13.51 24.64 30.77
C GLU A 74 13.06 23.88 32.04
N PRO A 75 12.48 22.67 31.92
CA PRO A 75 12.38 21.76 33.05
C PRO A 75 13.67 20.94 33.15
N ASP A 76 14.28 21.01 34.33
CA ASP A 76 15.35 20.12 34.80
C ASP A 76 14.83 18.68 34.85
N TYR A 77 15.51 17.75 34.17
CA TYR A 77 15.26 16.32 34.32
C TYR A 77 16.56 15.59 34.62
N GLN A 78 16.61 15.10 35.85
CA GLN A 78 17.64 14.22 36.38
C GLN A 78 17.68 12.91 35.60
N HIS A 79 18.90 12.54 35.20
CA HIS A 79 19.26 11.32 34.52
C HIS A 79 19.05 10.12 35.46
N ASN A 80 18.18 9.18 35.09
CA ASN A 80 18.23 7.81 35.61
C ASN A 80 18.63 6.91 34.44
N ASP A 81 19.89 6.48 34.49
CA ASP A 81 20.49 5.46 33.65
C ASP A 81 19.83 4.10 33.91
N GLN A 82 19.10 3.59 32.92
CA GLN A 82 18.94 2.16 32.59
C GLN A 82 17.98 2.04 31.41
N ASP A 83 18.51 2.09 30.19
CA ASP A 83 17.84 1.44 29.06
C ASP A 83 18.89 1.00 28.03
N GLU A 84 18.86 -0.29 27.73
CA GLU A 84 19.78 -0.94 26.81
C GLU A 84 19.59 -0.44 25.37
N GLY A 85 20.69 -0.46 24.60
CA GLY A 85 20.82 0.17 23.29
C GLY A 85 19.66 -0.11 22.32
N GLY A 86 18.75 0.86 22.23
CA GLY A 86 17.71 0.95 21.22
C GLY A 86 17.69 2.35 20.61
N VAL A 87 17.43 2.44 19.31
CA VAL A 87 17.14 3.72 18.65
C VAL A 87 15.94 4.34 19.36
N LEU A 88 16.11 5.53 19.93
CA LEU A 88 15.04 6.25 20.62
C LEU A 88 13.83 6.36 19.70
N GLN A 89 12.67 5.87 20.17
CA GLN A 89 11.42 6.06 19.43
C GLN A 89 11.11 7.56 19.36
N PRO A 90 10.64 8.08 18.21
CA PRO A 90 10.26 9.47 18.11
C PRO A 90 9.14 9.79 19.13
N PRO A 91 9.13 10.99 19.73
CA PRO A 91 8.09 11.39 20.66
C PRO A 91 6.70 11.22 20.03
N ARG A 92 5.81 10.50 20.72
CA ARG A 92 4.42 10.36 20.27
C ARG A 92 3.67 11.65 20.55
N GLU A 93 2.95 12.15 19.55
CA GLU A 93 2.01 13.27 19.70
C GLU A 93 0.61 12.71 20.00
N PRO A 94 0.11 12.79 21.25
CA PRO A 94 -1.17 12.17 21.62
C PRO A 94 -2.38 12.77 20.90
N ASP A 95 -2.24 14.02 20.45
CA ASP A 95 -3.24 14.78 19.70
C ASP A 95 -2.90 14.94 18.21
N GLY A 96 -1.98 14.09 17.70
CA GLY A 96 -1.61 14.07 16.29
C GLY A 96 -2.78 13.72 15.37
N TYR A 97 -2.67 14.12 14.10
CA TYR A 97 -3.68 13.79 13.09
C TYR A 97 -3.86 12.27 12.99
N GLY A 98 -5.11 11.82 13.15
CA GLY A 98 -5.48 10.41 12.97
C GLY A 98 -5.05 9.48 14.10
N GLU A 99 -4.55 10.01 15.23
CA GLU A 99 -4.19 9.23 16.41
C GLU A 99 -5.43 8.55 17.00
N MET A 100 -5.25 7.32 17.51
CA MET A 100 -6.36 6.46 17.96
C MET A 100 -7.42 6.22 16.88
N GLY A 101 -7.02 6.23 15.60
CA GLY A 101 -7.92 6.01 14.47
C GLY A 101 -8.99 7.11 14.30
N LYS A 102 -8.81 8.28 14.92
CA LYS A 102 -9.77 9.39 14.82
C LYS A 102 -9.87 9.89 13.38
N PRO A 103 -11.06 10.29 12.90
CA PRO A 103 -11.20 10.85 11.56
C PRO A 103 -10.52 12.22 11.48
N VAL A 104 -9.68 12.42 10.46
CA VAL A 104 -9.08 13.72 10.16
C VAL A 104 -10.02 14.53 9.28
N LYS A 105 -10.55 15.64 9.82
CA LYS A 105 -11.40 16.58 9.08
C LYS A 105 -10.56 17.76 8.61
N LEU A 106 -10.39 17.89 7.30
CA LEU A 106 -9.75 19.04 6.69
C LEU A 106 -10.72 20.22 6.68
N THR A 107 -10.40 21.29 7.41
CA THR A 107 -11.15 22.56 7.39
C THR A 107 -10.25 23.67 6.87
N ASN A 108 -10.82 24.62 6.11
CA ASN A 108 -10.11 25.80 5.59
C ASN A 108 -8.87 25.47 4.74
N LEU A 109 -8.98 24.57 3.76
CA LEU A 109 -7.89 24.24 2.85
C LEU A 109 -7.62 25.37 1.86
N THR A 110 -6.34 25.71 1.68
CA THR A 110 -5.90 26.58 0.58
C THR A 110 -6.11 25.92 -0.77
N ASP A 111 -6.19 26.72 -1.84
CA ASP A 111 -6.40 26.19 -3.20
C ASP A 111 -5.32 25.18 -3.61
N ASP A 112 -4.08 25.38 -3.16
CA ASP A 112 -2.98 24.47 -3.44
C ASP A 112 -3.12 23.15 -2.66
N GLN A 113 -3.54 23.20 -1.39
CA GLN A 113 -3.84 21.99 -0.64
C GLN A 113 -5.02 21.22 -1.25
N GLN A 114 -6.04 21.91 -1.75
CA GLN A 114 -7.15 21.27 -2.45
C GLN A 114 -6.70 20.56 -3.73
N LYS A 115 -5.76 21.15 -4.49
CA LYS A 115 -5.15 20.47 -5.65
C LYS A 115 -4.38 19.22 -5.23
N LEU A 116 -3.63 19.27 -4.14
CA LEU A 116 -2.91 18.11 -3.60
C LEU A 116 -3.86 16.99 -3.15
N VAL A 117 -4.95 17.34 -2.47
CA VAL A 117 -6.00 16.37 -2.09
C VAL A 117 -6.59 15.71 -3.33
N LYS A 118 -7.00 16.50 -4.34
CA LYS A 118 -7.54 15.97 -5.61
C LYS A 118 -6.54 15.08 -6.34
N LEU A 119 -5.26 15.46 -6.37
CA LEU A 119 -4.20 14.67 -6.98
C LEU A 119 -3.99 13.34 -6.25
N GLY A 120 -3.98 13.35 -4.92
CA GLY A 120 -3.86 12.14 -4.10
C GLY A 120 -4.98 11.14 -4.38
N TRP A 121 -6.22 11.61 -4.44
CA TRP A 121 -7.38 10.80 -4.83
C TRP A 121 -7.27 10.25 -6.25
N LYS A 122 -6.84 11.07 -7.21
CA LYS A 122 -6.68 10.65 -8.60
C LYS A 122 -5.63 9.54 -8.75
N ASN A 123 -4.53 9.63 -8.01
CA ASN A 123 -3.40 8.72 -8.17
C ASN A 123 -3.56 7.40 -7.41
N ASN A 124 -4.19 7.43 -6.22
CA ASN A 124 -4.23 6.26 -5.34
C ASN A 124 -5.65 5.79 -4.96
N ALA A 125 -6.70 6.47 -5.44
CA ALA A 125 -8.10 6.21 -5.07
C ALA A 125 -8.42 6.35 -3.56
N PHE A 126 -7.53 6.98 -2.79
CA PHE A 126 -7.74 7.39 -1.40
C PHE A 126 -7.07 8.75 -1.14
N ASN A 127 -7.36 9.34 0.03
CA ASN A 127 -6.80 10.64 0.41
C ASN A 127 -5.34 10.52 0.87
N GLN A 128 -4.41 10.45 -0.09
CA GLN A 128 -2.97 10.42 0.21
C GLN A 128 -2.53 11.64 1.03
N TYR A 129 -3.07 12.83 0.74
CA TYR A 129 -2.70 14.05 1.47
C TYR A 129 -2.96 13.92 2.98
N VAL A 130 -4.12 13.38 3.37
CA VAL A 130 -4.42 13.09 4.78
C VAL A 130 -3.50 12.01 5.33
N SER A 131 -3.23 10.95 4.56
CA SER A 131 -2.28 9.92 4.98
C SER A 131 -0.89 10.51 5.23
N ASP A 132 -0.42 11.48 4.44
CA ASP A 132 0.89 12.09 4.63
C ASP A 132 0.96 12.97 5.88
N LEU A 133 -0.18 13.47 6.38
CA LEU A 133 -0.27 14.21 7.66
C LEU A 133 -0.32 13.28 8.88
N ILE A 134 -0.80 12.06 8.71
CA ILE A 134 -0.95 11.08 9.79
C ILE A 134 0.41 10.43 10.06
N SER A 135 0.79 10.33 11.33
CA SER A 135 2.03 9.67 11.75
C SER A 135 2.17 8.25 11.18
N LEU A 136 3.40 7.86 10.87
CA LEU A 136 3.74 6.47 10.52
C LEU A 136 3.63 5.53 11.73
N HIS A 137 3.71 6.08 12.94
CA HIS A 137 3.76 5.38 14.22
C HIS A 137 2.48 5.58 15.05
N ARG A 138 1.35 5.91 14.40
CA ARG A 138 0.09 6.19 15.11
C ARG A 138 -0.45 4.94 15.82
N THR A 139 -1.14 5.14 16.94
CA THR A 139 -1.81 4.05 17.67
C THR A 139 -3.23 3.85 17.17
N LEU A 140 -3.72 2.60 17.20
CA LEU A 140 -5.10 2.25 16.91
C LEU A 140 -5.79 1.72 18.18
N PRO A 141 -7.08 2.00 18.37
CA PRO A 141 -7.85 1.40 19.44
C PRO A 141 -7.94 -0.10 19.20
N ASP A 142 -8.00 -0.87 20.29
CA ASP A 142 -8.26 -2.30 20.22
C ASP A 142 -9.76 -2.55 19.95
N PRO A 143 -10.15 -3.05 18.76
CA PRO A 143 -11.55 -3.26 18.43
C PRO A 143 -12.09 -4.57 19.01
N ARG A 144 -11.25 -5.41 19.62
CA ARG A 144 -11.61 -6.76 20.04
C ARG A 144 -12.54 -6.76 21.23
N ASP A 145 -13.42 -7.76 21.28
CA ASP A 145 -14.21 -8.05 22.49
C ASP A 145 -13.28 -8.43 23.65
N LYS A 146 -13.73 -8.21 24.89
CA LYS A 146 -13.02 -8.55 26.11
C LYS A 146 -12.61 -10.03 26.13
N GLU A 147 -13.47 -10.94 25.68
CA GLU A 147 -13.15 -12.37 25.65
C GLU A 147 -11.93 -12.67 24.78
N CYS A 148 -11.80 -12.00 23.62
CA CYS A 148 -10.64 -12.12 22.75
C CYS A 148 -9.35 -11.54 23.36
N ARG A 149 -9.46 -10.57 24.27
CA ARG A 149 -8.30 -9.97 24.96
C ARG A 149 -7.74 -10.90 26.03
N ASP A 150 -8.61 -11.69 26.65
CA ASP A 150 -8.28 -12.56 27.77
C ASP A 150 -7.71 -13.94 27.32
N ILE A 151 -7.74 -14.24 26.01
CA ILE A 151 -7.16 -15.47 25.45
C ILE A 151 -5.65 -15.49 25.71
N LYS A 152 -5.20 -16.54 26.39
CA LYS A 152 -3.78 -16.83 26.60
C LYS A 152 -3.26 -17.77 25.53
N TYR A 153 -2.05 -17.50 25.09
CA TYR A 153 -1.41 -18.21 24.02
C TYR A 153 -0.16 -18.93 24.50
N PRO A 154 0.17 -20.09 23.91
CA PRO A 154 1.38 -20.80 24.26
C PRO A 154 2.61 -19.99 23.84
N SER A 155 3.70 -20.11 24.60
CA SER A 155 4.92 -19.32 24.37
C SER A 155 5.77 -19.86 23.21
N ASN A 156 5.53 -21.10 22.77
CA ASN A 156 6.32 -21.82 21.77
C ASN A 156 5.72 -21.73 20.35
N LEU A 157 5.28 -20.54 19.95
CA LEU A 157 4.72 -20.34 18.62
C LEU A 157 5.83 -20.25 17.55
N PRO A 158 5.58 -20.73 16.33
CA PRO A 158 6.53 -20.63 15.24
C PRO A 158 6.73 -19.15 14.83
N GLN A 159 7.93 -18.82 14.36
CA GLN A 159 8.18 -17.49 13.80
C GLN A 159 7.50 -17.34 12.43
N THR A 160 7.23 -16.12 12.00
CA THR A 160 6.65 -15.83 10.68
C THR A 160 7.49 -14.89 9.84
N SER A 161 7.48 -15.13 8.53
CA SER A 161 7.89 -14.15 7.52
C SER A 161 6.66 -13.42 7.01
N VAL A 162 6.64 -12.11 7.19
CA VAL A 162 5.54 -11.25 6.70
C VAL A 162 5.87 -10.81 5.28
N ILE A 163 5.02 -11.11 4.31
CA ILE A 163 5.22 -10.75 2.90
C ILE A 163 4.24 -9.64 2.54
N ILE A 164 4.77 -8.49 2.12
CA ILE A 164 4.00 -7.33 1.70
C ILE A 164 4.35 -7.03 0.24
N CYS A 165 3.42 -7.29 -0.66
CA CYS A 165 3.58 -6.94 -2.07
C CYS A 165 3.02 -5.55 -2.34
N PHE A 166 3.73 -4.74 -3.12
CA PHE A 166 3.27 -3.40 -3.48
C PHE A 166 3.61 -3.09 -4.94
N HIS A 167 2.78 -2.23 -5.54
CA HIS A 167 3.05 -1.63 -6.84
C HIS A 167 2.54 -0.19 -6.82
N ASN A 168 3.44 0.78 -7.06
CA ASN A 168 3.12 2.21 -7.07
C ASN A 168 2.34 2.67 -5.83
N GLU A 169 2.67 2.15 -4.65
CA GLU A 169 2.03 2.52 -3.39
C GLU A 169 2.49 3.90 -2.87
N ALA A 170 1.61 4.59 -2.16
CA ALA A 170 1.94 5.84 -1.48
C ALA A 170 2.96 5.60 -0.35
N TRP A 171 3.95 6.49 -0.22
CA TRP A 171 5.03 6.35 0.76
C TRP A 171 4.52 6.23 2.20
N SER A 172 3.64 7.14 2.63
CA SER A 172 3.13 7.17 3.99
C SER A 172 2.40 5.89 4.36
N VAL A 173 1.64 5.33 3.41
CA VAL A 173 0.82 4.15 3.61
C VAL A 173 1.68 2.89 3.69
N LEU A 174 2.62 2.72 2.77
CA LEU A 174 3.56 1.59 2.77
C LEU A 174 4.40 1.58 4.05
N MET A 175 4.98 2.71 4.42
CA MET A 175 5.83 2.80 5.60
C MET A 175 5.05 2.67 6.91
N ARG A 176 3.80 3.15 6.96
CA ARG A 176 2.93 2.92 8.12
C ARG A 176 2.62 1.43 8.29
N THR A 177 2.44 0.68 7.19
CA THR A 177 2.29 -0.78 7.25
C THR A 177 3.52 -1.43 7.84
N VAL A 178 4.72 -1.09 7.35
CA VAL A 178 5.98 -1.66 7.83
C VAL A 178 6.19 -1.37 9.32
N HIS A 179 6.07 -0.12 9.74
CA HIS A 179 6.21 0.27 11.15
C HIS A 179 5.15 -0.38 12.03
N SER A 180 3.90 -0.43 11.56
CA SER A 180 2.84 -1.12 12.27
C SER A 180 3.15 -2.59 12.51
N VAL A 181 3.80 -3.28 11.57
CA VAL A 181 4.18 -4.69 11.74
C VAL A 181 5.36 -4.79 12.71
N LEU A 182 6.39 -3.95 12.58
CA LEU A 182 7.56 -3.97 13.45
C LEU A 182 7.21 -3.68 14.91
N GLU A 183 6.34 -2.70 15.16
CA GLU A 183 6.01 -2.23 16.52
C GLU A 183 5.00 -3.13 17.23
N ARG A 184 4.10 -3.79 16.49
CA ARG A 184 2.99 -4.58 17.07
C ARG A 184 3.22 -6.08 17.04
N SER A 185 4.27 -6.52 16.37
CA SER A 185 4.67 -7.92 16.37
C SER A 185 5.70 -8.19 17.47
N PRO A 186 5.47 -9.20 18.33
CA PRO A 186 6.48 -9.61 19.30
C PRO A 186 7.76 -10.05 18.58
N ASP A 187 8.91 -9.58 19.07
CA ASP A 187 10.20 -9.78 18.40
C ASP A 187 10.51 -11.27 18.14
N HIS A 188 10.18 -12.13 19.12
CA HIS A 188 10.41 -13.58 19.02
C HIS A 188 9.52 -14.28 17.97
N LEU A 189 8.40 -13.68 17.54
CA LEU A 189 7.51 -14.24 16.52
C LEU A 189 7.78 -13.67 15.12
N LEU A 190 8.30 -12.45 15.03
CA LEU A 190 8.63 -11.85 13.74
C LEU A 190 10.03 -12.26 13.30
N LYS A 191 10.12 -13.12 12.28
CA LYS A 191 11.39 -13.49 11.66
C LYS A 191 11.90 -12.35 10.79
N GLU A 192 11.07 -11.93 9.85
CA GLU A 192 11.40 -10.95 8.81
C GLU A 192 10.15 -10.38 8.15
N ILE A 193 10.30 -9.20 7.54
CA ILE A 193 9.34 -8.54 6.67
C ILE A 193 9.95 -8.48 5.27
N ILE A 194 9.24 -9.03 4.31
CA ILE A 194 9.65 -9.14 2.90
C ILE A 194 8.78 -8.19 2.09
N LEU A 195 9.36 -7.05 1.73
CA LEU A 195 8.77 -6.09 0.82
C LEU A 195 9.02 -6.58 -0.62
N VAL A 196 7.97 -6.83 -1.38
CA VAL A 196 8.07 -7.25 -2.78
C VAL A 196 7.57 -6.12 -3.68
N ASP A 197 8.49 -5.46 -4.36
CA ASP A 197 8.20 -4.46 -5.38
C ASP A 197 7.81 -5.15 -6.70
N ASP A 198 6.52 -5.15 -7.03
CA ASP A 198 5.99 -5.63 -8.31
C ASP A 198 6.18 -4.57 -9.40
N TYR A 199 7.44 -4.22 -9.68
CA TYR A 199 7.85 -3.31 -10.75
C TYR A 199 7.17 -1.93 -10.68
N SER A 200 7.34 -1.24 -9.55
CA SER A 200 6.85 0.15 -9.38
C SER A 200 7.67 1.15 -10.20
N ASP A 201 7.05 2.23 -10.65
CA ASP A 201 7.67 3.30 -11.43
C ASP A 201 7.93 4.57 -10.59
N GLN A 202 7.32 4.68 -9.41
CA GLN A 202 7.41 5.90 -8.60
C GLN A 202 8.83 6.10 -8.03
N PRO A 203 9.44 7.30 -8.17
CA PRO A 203 10.82 7.56 -7.73
C PRO A 203 11.07 7.30 -6.24
N HIS A 204 10.07 7.56 -5.37
CA HIS A 204 10.22 7.34 -3.93
C HIS A 204 10.32 5.86 -3.55
N LEU A 205 9.91 4.94 -4.41
CA LEU A 205 9.99 3.49 -4.18
C LEU A 205 11.32 2.87 -4.66
N LYS A 206 12.22 3.69 -5.21
CA LYS A 206 13.55 3.26 -5.69
C LYS A 206 14.59 3.44 -4.58
N GLN A 207 15.63 4.23 -4.84
CA GLN A 207 16.76 4.42 -3.94
C GLN A 207 16.34 4.97 -2.56
N ARG A 208 15.33 5.86 -2.52
CA ARG A 208 14.82 6.39 -1.25
C ARG A 208 14.28 5.29 -0.33
N LEU A 209 13.55 4.32 -0.90
CA LEU A 209 13.04 3.18 -0.14
C LEU A 209 14.17 2.30 0.36
N GLU A 210 15.13 1.95 -0.50
CA GLU A 210 16.31 1.14 -0.14
C GLU A 210 17.11 1.76 1.01
N ASN A 211 17.39 3.05 0.94
CA ASN A 211 18.12 3.77 1.98
C ASN A 211 17.37 3.79 3.32
N TYR A 212 16.05 3.88 3.26
CA TYR A 212 15.21 3.93 4.47
C TYR A 212 15.11 2.56 5.14
N ILE A 213 14.79 1.51 4.37
CA ILE A 213 14.63 0.15 4.92
C ILE A 213 15.96 -0.44 5.42
N ALA A 214 17.10 0.00 4.86
CA ALA A 214 18.43 -0.44 5.32
C ALA A 214 18.70 -0.07 6.78
N GLN A 215 17.97 0.91 7.32
CA GLN A 215 18.06 1.35 8.72
C GLN A 215 17.10 0.56 9.64
N LEU A 216 16.16 -0.21 9.07
CA LEU A 216 15.16 -0.94 9.83
C LEU A 216 15.60 -2.38 10.10
N PRO A 217 15.37 -2.92 11.32
CA PRO A 217 15.67 -4.31 11.61
C PRO A 217 14.68 -5.24 10.91
N LYS A 218 15.13 -6.42 10.51
CA LYS A 218 14.28 -7.51 9.97
C LYS A 218 13.49 -7.16 8.71
N VAL A 219 13.81 -6.09 7.99
CA VAL A 219 13.17 -5.73 6.72
C VAL A 219 14.09 -6.06 5.54
N GLN A 220 13.56 -6.77 4.55
CA GLN A 220 14.24 -7.05 3.29
C GLN A 220 13.37 -6.61 2.10
N LEU A 221 14.02 -6.21 1.01
CA LEU A 221 13.37 -5.77 -0.23
C LEU A 221 13.76 -6.69 -1.39
N VAL A 222 12.73 -7.17 -2.08
CA VAL A 222 12.83 -7.96 -3.29
C VAL A 222 12.17 -7.19 -4.43
N ARG A 223 12.85 -7.06 -5.56
CA ARG A 223 12.33 -6.36 -6.73
C ARG A 223 12.06 -7.33 -7.87
N ALA A 224 10.86 -7.29 -8.43
CA ALA A 224 10.52 -8.00 -9.66
C ALA A 224 11.18 -7.32 -10.87
N GLN A 225 11.61 -8.13 -11.85
CA GLN A 225 12.24 -7.62 -13.08
C GLN A 225 11.24 -7.02 -14.08
N LYS A 226 9.97 -7.40 -13.96
CA LYS A 226 8.84 -6.92 -14.79
C LYS A 226 7.57 -6.93 -13.94
N ARG A 227 6.50 -6.31 -14.44
CA ARG A 227 5.19 -6.33 -13.80
C ARG A 227 4.60 -7.75 -13.89
N GLU A 228 4.51 -8.42 -12.75
CA GLU A 228 4.04 -9.81 -12.64
C GLU A 228 2.64 -9.91 -12.02
N GLY A 229 2.24 -8.93 -11.22
CA GLY A 229 0.96 -8.93 -10.51
C GLY A 229 1.01 -9.67 -9.17
N LEU A 230 -0.04 -9.45 -8.36
CA LEU A 230 -0.08 -9.81 -6.94
C LEU A 230 0.27 -11.28 -6.65
N ILE A 231 -0.28 -12.23 -7.42
CA ILE A 231 -0.06 -13.66 -7.17
C ILE A 231 1.42 -14.02 -7.33
N ARG A 232 2.04 -13.59 -8.42
CA ARG A 232 3.45 -13.91 -8.71
C ARG A 232 4.40 -13.12 -7.81
N ALA A 233 4.05 -11.89 -7.44
CA ALA A 233 4.77 -11.15 -6.42
C ALA A 233 4.73 -11.86 -5.05
N ARG A 234 3.57 -12.41 -4.65
CA ARG A 234 3.45 -13.20 -3.42
C ARG A 234 4.29 -14.47 -3.47
N LEU A 235 4.30 -15.18 -4.60
CA LEU A 235 5.15 -16.36 -4.79
C LEU A 235 6.65 -16.01 -4.77
N LEU A 236 7.04 -14.87 -5.34
CA LEU A 236 8.40 -14.36 -5.28
C LEU A 236 8.82 -14.11 -3.83
N GLY A 237 7.99 -13.42 -3.05
CA GLY A 237 8.22 -13.24 -1.61
C GLY A 237 8.29 -14.57 -0.84
N ALA A 238 7.42 -15.53 -1.16
CA ALA A 238 7.43 -16.85 -0.54
C ALA A 238 8.71 -17.64 -0.82
N SER A 239 9.27 -17.49 -2.03
CA SER A 239 10.47 -18.21 -2.44
C SER A 239 11.74 -17.80 -1.70
N VAL A 240 11.78 -16.57 -1.16
CA VAL A 240 12.90 -16.05 -0.37
C VAL A 240 12.66 -16.07 1.14
N ALA A 241 11.45 -16.44 1.57
CA ALA A 241 11.07 -16.47 2.97
C ALA A 241 11.76 -17.61 3.71
N SER A 242 12.29 -17.30 4.90
CA SER A 242 13.01 -18.23 5.77
C SER A 242 12.18 -18.71 6.98
N GLY A 243 11.06 -18.04 7.27
CA GLY A 243 10.17 -18.36 8.38
C GLY A 243 9.29 -19.58 8.09
N PRO A 244 8.97 -20.40 9.11
CA PRO A 244 8.10 -21.57 8.94
C PRO A 244 6.64 -21.22 8.61
N VAL A 245 6.20 -19.99 8.91
CA VAL A 245 4.85 -19.50 8.62
C VAL A 245 4.93 -18.26 7.74
N LEU A 246 4.15 -18.22 6.66
CA LEU A 246 4.06 -17.06 5.77
C LEU A 246 2.81 -16.24 6.07
N THR A 247 2.97 -14.97 6.45
CA THR A 247 1.86 -14.05 6.68
C THR A 247 1.81 -13.04 5.55
N TYR A 248 0.77 -13.05 4.73
CA TYR A 248 0.60 -12.05 3.67
C TYR A 248 -0.19 -10.86 4.20
N LEU A 249 0.35 -9.66 3.98
CA LEU A 249 -0.34 -8.40 4.24
C LEU A 249 -0.33 -7.55 2.96
N ASP A 250 -1.37 -6.73 2.81
CA ASP A 250 -1.37 -5.71 1.76
C ASP A 250 -0.53 -4.51 2.21
N SER A 251 -0.12 -3.67 1.26
CA SER A 251 0.78 -2.53 1.49
C SER A 251 0.16 -1.32 2.19
N HIS A 252 -1.11 -1.44 2.57
CA HIS A 252 -1.92 -0.38 3.17
C HIS A 252 -2.71 -0.91 4.38
N CYS A 253 -2.03 -1.66 5.24
CA CYS A 253 -2.60 -2.25 6.44
C CYS A 253 -2.03 -1.60 7.70
N GLU A 254 -2.82 -1.61 8.76
CA GLU A 254 -2.37 -1.23 10.10
C GLU A 254 -2.84 -2.30 11.07
N CYS A 255 -1.89 -2.91 11.75
CA CYS A 255 -2.18 -3.86 12.82
C CYS A 255 -2.69 -3.09 14.04
N THR A 256 -3.66 -3.65 14.77
CA THR A 256 -4.15 -3.08 16.02
C THR A 256 -3.34 -3.59 17.22
N GLU A 257 -3.41 -2.87 18.34
CA GLU A 257 -2.81 -3.34 19.59
C GLU A 257 -3.55 -4.57 20.10
N GLY A 258 -2.82 -5.67 20.18
CA GLY A 258 -3.43 -6.93 20.51
C GLY A 258 -2.61 -8.11 20.08
N LYS A 259 -1.30 -8.05 20.33
CA LYS A 259 -0.32 -9.12 20.15
C LYS A 259 -0.45 -9.81 18.78
N ALA A 260 0.48 -9.61 17.85
CA ALA A 260 0.54 -10.38 16.59
C ALA A 260 0.47 -11.92 16.76
N HIS A 261 0.64 -12.43 17.99
CA HIS A 261 0.06 -13.70 18.46
C HIS A 261 -1.28 -14.00 17.76
N GLN A 262 -2.28 -13.12 17.74
CA GLN A 262 -3.60 -13.46 17.20
C GLN A 262 -3.65 -13.70 15.71
N ILE A 263 -2.97 -12.88 14.91
CA ILE A 263 -2.89 -13.13 13.46
C ILE A 263 -2.14 -14.45 13.22
N LEU A 264 -1.08 -14.72 13.99
CA LEU A 264 -0.35 -15.99 13.91
C LEU A 264 -1.12 -17.20 14.45
N ILE A 265 -2.01 -17.00 15.42
CA ILE A 265 -2.64 -18.08 16.18
C ILE A 265 -3.99 -18.47 15.64
N VAL A 266 -4.71 -17.55 14.99
CA VAL A 266 -5.83 -17.97 14.11
C VAL A 266 -5.34 -19.03 13.11
N LEU A 267 -4.08 -18.92 12.68
CA LEU A 267 -3.44 -19.84 11.73
C LEU A 267 -2.90 -21.13 12.37
N VAL A 268 -2.28 -21.06 13.56
CA VAL A 268 -1.85 -22.28 14.30
C VAL A 268 -3.06 -23.10 14.75
N LEU A 269 -4.18 -22.47 15.10
CA LEU A 269 -5.41 -23.18 15.45
C LEU A 269 -6.13 -23.76 14.21
N GLN A 270 -6.05 -23.15 13.03
CA GLN A 270 -6.50 -23.77 11.77
C GLN A 270 -5.77 -25.08 11.45
N TYR A 271 -4.56 -25.27 11.97
CA TYR A 271 -3.79 -26.51 11.83
C TYR A 271 -4.18 -27.58 12.86
N THR A 272 -5.00 -27.26 13.87
CA THR A 272 -5.62 -28.31 14.69
C THR A 272 -6.71 -29.01 13.86
N PRO A 273 -6.70 -30.35 13.75
CA PRO A 273 -7.49 -31.10 12.77
C PRO A 273 -9.03 -30.99 12.91
N ASP A 274 -9.56 -30.21 13.85
CA ASP A 274 -10.95 -30.30 14.28
C ASP A 274 -11.86 -29.11 13.92
N TYR A 275 -11.37 -27.97 13.38
CA TYR A 275 -12.25 -26.82 13.07
C TYR A 275 -11.87 -26.02 11.81
N PRO A 276 -12.75 -25.89 10.80
CA PRO A 276 -12.54 -25.01 9.65
C PRO A 276 -13.08 -23.60 9.94
N VAL A 277 -12.23 -22.57 9.84
CA VAL A 277 -12.67 -21.16 9.79
C VAL A 277 -11.95 -20.44 8.65
N PHE A 278 -12.70 -19.78 7.78
CA PHE A 278 -12.22 -19.02 6.63
C PHE A 278 -11.70 -17.64 7.05
N GLY A 279 -10.45 -17.30 6.69
CA GLY A 279 -9.92 -15.92 6.76
C GLY A 279 -8.39 -15.85 6.90
N LEU A 280 -7.76 -15.06 6.02
CA LEU A 280 -6.32 -14.92 5.73
C LEU A 280 -5.65 -16.16 5.09
N SER A 281 -5.33 -16.06 3.79
CA SER A 281 -4.62 -17.11 3.05
C SER A 281 -3.18 -17.22 3.52
N VAL A 282 -2.87 -18.20 4.36
CA VAL A 282 -1.49 -18.56 4.73
C VAL A 282 -1.09 -19.85 4.04
N PHE A 283 0.12 -19.82 3.49
CA PHE A 283 0.75 -20.95 2.81
C PHE A 283 1.90 -21.42 3.70
N ILE A 284 1.83 -22.66 4.18
CA ILE A 284 2.96 -23.31 4.85
C ILE A 284 3.74 -24.02 3.74
N PRO A 285 4.97 -23.58 3.39
CA PRO A 285 5.80 -24.33 2.47
C PRO A 285 6.09 -25.69 3.10
N ASN A 286 5.71 -26.75 2.38
CA ASN A 286 5.77 -28.12 2.85
C ASN A 286 7.20 -28.48 3.26
N SER A 287 7.49 -28.54 4.56
CA SER A 287 8.74 -29.09 5.06
C SER A 287 8.66 -30.61 4.96
N GLN A 288 9.34 -31.14 3.94
CA GLN A 288 9.62 -32.55 3.69
C GLN A 288 8.44 -33.50 3.42
N LYS A 289 8.31 -33.88 2.15
CA LYS A 289 8.19 -35.29 1.78
C LYS A 289 9.30 -35.63 0.79
N ILE A 290 10.14 -36.58 1.24
CA ILE A 290 11.25 -37.30 0.59
C ILE A 290 12.58 -36.55 0.60
#